data_AF-A0A0U5IJ79-F1
#
_entry.id   AF-A0A0U5IJ79-F1
#
_cell.length_a   1.000
_cell.length_b   1.000
_cell.length_c   1.000
_cell.angle_alpha   90.00
_cell.angle_beta   90.00
_cell.angle_gamma   90.00
#
_symmetry.space_group_name_H-M   'P 1'
#
loop_
_entity.id
_entity.type
_entity.pdbx_description
1 polymer ?
#
loop_
_entity_poly.entity_id
_entity_poly.type
_entity_poly.pdbx_seq_one_letter_code
_entity_poly.pdbx_strand_id
1 'polypeptide(L)'
;MMELMNNTLNRLQQVTAPVRSESRSDESADQDVVTVRRACGRGEYDAARLRFLRLREPSQVRLLEDIPRSEAVRLAGGLPSYTVARLCERVPKTLRRAIVQALPEGKRHGVSVILDYRRRI
;
A
#
# COMPACT_ATOMS: atom_id res chain seq x y z
N MET A 1 36.17 38.47 -26.51
CA MET A 1 36.61 37.08 -26.78
C MET A 1 36.33 36.21 -25.53
N MET A 2 35.14 35.97 -24.96
CA MET A 2 33.71 35.92 -25.35
C MET A 2 33.21 34.64 -26.07
N GLU A 3 33.81 33.46 -25.83
CA GLU A 3 33.23 32.17 -26.28
C GLU A 3 33.31 30.99 -25.29
N LEU A 4 34.02 31.11 -24.17
CA LEU A 4 34.18 29.97 -23.23
C LEU A 4 33.12 29.88 -22.12
N MET A 5 32.28 30.90 -21.94
CA MET A 5 31.22 30.89 -20.91
C MET A 5 29.82 30.49 -21.41
N ASN A 6 29.64 30.33 -22.74
CA ASN A 6 28.33 29.97 -23.29
C ASN A 6 28.11 28.45 -23.43
N ASN A 7 29.18 27.65 -23.49
CA ASN A 7 29.05 26.19 -23.66
C ASN A 7 28.75 25.43 -22.36
N THR A 8 29.06 26.01 -21.19
CA THR A 8 28.74 25.42 -19.89
C THR A 8 27.31 25.70 -19.42
N LEU A 9 26.70 26.80 -19.91
CA LEU A 9 25.29 27.12 -19.58
C LEU A 9 24.28 26.34 -20.42
N ASN A 10 24.61 25.99 -21.67
CA ASN A 10 23.71 25.19 -22.52
C ASN A 10 23.57 23.73 -22.08
N ARG A 11 24.51 23.20 -21.28
CA ARG A 11 24.46 21.81 -20.79
C ARG A 11 23.60 21.61 -19.54
N LEU A 12 23.26 22.69 -18.85
CA LEU A 12 22.46 22.68 -17.62
C LEU A 12 20.98 23.00 -17.85
N GLN A 13 20.58 23.45 -19.04
CA GLN A 13 19.19 23.75 -19.39
C GLN A 13 18.40 22.55 -19.96
N GLN A 14 19.01 21.37 -20.14
CA GLN A 14 18.30 20.16 -20.56
C GLN A 14 17.82 19.27 -19.40
N VAL A 15 18.09 19.63 -18.14
CA VAL A 15 17.75 18.81 -16.96
C VAL A 15 16.49 19.28 -16.22
N THR A 16 15.72 20.20 -16.81
CA THR A 16 14.45 20.68 -16.25
C THR A 16 13.31 20.61 -17.27
N ALA A 17 13.24 19.51 -18.01
CA ALA A 17 11.91 19.00 -18.35
C ALA A 17 11.32 18.44 -17.05
N PRO A 18 10.10 18.82 -16.62
CA PRO A 18 9.41 18.01 -15.63
C PRO A 18 9.25 16.65 -16.29
N VAL A 19 10.02 15.66 -15.83
CA VAL A 19 9.64 14.27 -16.05
C VAL A 19 8.27 14.19 -15.39
N ARG A 20 7.21 14.31 -16.20
CA ARG A 20 5.87 13.85 -15.88
C ARG A 20 6.01 12.37 -15.55
N SER A 21 6.36 12.10 -14.30
CA SER A 21 6.46 10.77 -13.73
C SER A 21 5.08 10.35 -13.22
N GLU A 22 4.05 10.63 -14.01
CA GLU A 22 2.64 10.32 -13.72
C GLU A 22 2.13 9.17 -14.62
N SER A 23 3.02 8.49 -15.34
CA SER A 23 2.66 7.43 -16.29
C SER A 23 3.36 6.09 -16.03
N ARG A 24 3.91 5.84 -14.82
CA ARG A 24 3.91 4.46 -14.29
C ARG A 24 2.45 4.15 -13.96
N SER A 25 1.73 3.86 -15.04
CA SER A 25 0.33 4.07 -15.32
C SER A 25 -0.58 3.31 -14.36
N ASP A 26 -1.81 3.79 -14.21
CA ASP A 26 -2.87 3.11 -13.46
C ASP A 26 -2.97 1.62 -13.84
N GLU A 27 -2.69 1.27 -15.10
CA GLU A 27 -2.59 -0.11 -15.60
C GLU A 27 -1.56 -0.97 -14.84
N SER A 28 -0.38 -0.43 -14.48
CA SER A 28 0.62 -1.16 -13.70
C SER A 28 0.16 -1.37 -12.26
N ALA A 29 -0.55 -0.40 -11.68
CA ALA A 29 -1.11 -0.52 -10.34
C ALA A 29 -2.26 -1.54 -10.30
N ASP A 30 -3.09 -1.57 -11.36
CA ASP A 30 -4.15 -2.54 -11.54
C ASP A 30 -3.59 -3.95 -11.75
N GLN A 31 -2.49 -4.08 -12.50
CA GLN A 31 -1.79 -5.36 -12.66
C GLN A 31 -1.21 -5.89 -11.35
N ASP A 32 -0.67 -5.00 -10.50
CA ASP A 32 -0.20 -5.40 -9.16
C ASP A 32 -1.36 -5.87 -8.27
N VAL A 33 -2.53 -5.21 -8.32
CA VAL A 33 -3.76 -5.63 -7.63
C VAL A 33 -4.21 -7.02 -8.08
N VAL A 34 -4.26 -7.26 -9.39
CA VAL A 34 -4.61 -8.57 -9.97
C VAL A 34 -3.62 -9.65 -9.52
N THR A 35 -2.34 -9.31 -9.46
CA THR A 35 -1.28 -10.24 -9.02
C THR A 35 -1.44 -10.61 -7.54
N VAL A 36 -1.72 -9.64 -6.68
CA VAL A 36 -1.99 -9.89 -5.26
C VAL A 36 -3.24 -10.76 -5.08
N ARG A 37 -4.34 -10.45 -5.78
CA ARG A 37 -5.58 -11.24 -5.73
C ARG A 37 -5.34 -12.69 -6.14
N ARG A 38 -4.61 -12.92 -7.23
CA ARG A 38 -4.26 -14.26 -7.70
C ARG A 38 -3.40 -15.02 -6.68
N ALA A 39 -2.42 -14.35 -6.07
CA ALA A 39 -1.58 -14.95 -5.03
C ALA A 39 -2.39 -15.36 -3.80
N CYS A 40 -3.33 -14.52 -3.35
CA CYS A 40 -4.26 -14.86 -2.26
C CYS A 40 -5.10 -16.11 -2.58
N GLY A 41 -5.68 -16.18 -3.78
CA GLY A 41 -6.48 -17.33 -4.22
C GLY A 41 -5.68 -18.64 -4.36
N ARG A 42 -4.36 -18.55 -4.55
CA ARG A 42 -3.44 -19.70 -4.55
C ARG A 42 -2.90 -20.05 -3.17
N GLY A 43 -3.20 -19.26 -2.14
CA GLY A 43 -2.66 -19.44 -0.80
C GLY A 43 -1.22 -18.94 -0.61
N GLU A 44 -0.66 -18.21 -1.58
CA GLU A 44 0.72 -17.70 -1.59
C GLU A 44 0.85 -16.39 -0.77
N TYR A 45 0.46 -16.44 0.51
CA TYR A 45 0.25 -15.23 1.31
C TYR A 45 1.52 -14.42 1.59
N ASP A 46 2.69 -15.04 1.67
CA ASP A 46 3.93 -14.28 1.90
C ASP A 46 4.28 -13.42 0.68
N ALA A 47 4.15 -14.00 -0.51
CA ALA A 47 4.34 -13.31 -1.77
C ALA A 47 3.25 -12.24 -2.00
N ALA A 48 2.01 -12.52 -1.59
CA ALA A 48 0.90 -11.58 -1.65
C ALA A 48 1.13 -10.35 -0.75
N ARG A 49 1.61 -10.55 0.49
CA ARG A 49 1.87 -9.45 1.44
C ARG A 49 2.95 -8.51 0.95
N LEU A 50 4.06 -9.04 0.44
CA LEU A 50 5.16 -8.21 -0.09
C LEU A 50 4.68 -7.33 -1.24
N ARG A 51 3.87 -7.89 -2.16
CA ARG A 51 3.28 -7.12 -3.27
C ARG A 51 2.22 -6.14 -2.79
N PHE A 52 1.37 -6.56 -1.86
CA PHE A 52 0.34 -5.72 -1.26
C PHE A 52 0.95 -4.47 -0.62
N LEU A 53 2.08 -4.60 0.09
CA LEU A 53 2.77 -3.47 0.71
C LEU A 53 3.33 -2.45 -0.30
N ARG A 54 3.51 -2.83 -1.57
CA ARG A 54 3.95 -1.94 -2.65
C ARG A 54 2.80 -1.15 -3.28
N LEU A 55 1.55 -1.60 -3.06
CA LEU A 55 0.36 -0.89 -3.54
C LEU A 55 0.19 0.44 -2.80
N ARG A 56 -0.38 1.43 -3.50
CA ARG A 56 -0.86 2.67 -2.86
C ARG A 56 -1.99 2.35 -1.89
N GLU A 57 -2.12 3.14 -0.83
CA GLU A 57 -3.15 2.93 0.20
C GLU A 57 -4.58 2.76 -0.34
N PRO A 58 -5.07 3.57 -1.30
CA PRO A 58 -6.42 3.37 -1.84
C PRO A 58 -6.60 2.01 -2.50
N SER A 59 -5.57 1.51 -3.19
CA SER A 59 -5.59 0.18 -3.82
C SER A 59 -5.51 -0.94 -2.79
N GLN A 60 -4.81 -0.75 -1.68
CA GLN A 60 -4.78 -1.69 -0.57
C GLN A 60 -6.16 -1.85 0.09
N VAL A 61 -6.84 -0.72 0.33
CA VAL A 61 -8.19 -0.70 0.92
C VAL A 61 -9.19 -1.37 -0.01
N ARG A 62 -9.24 -0.95 -1.29
CA ARG A 62 -10.10 -1.57 -2.31
C ARG A 62 -9.86 -3.07 -2.43
N LEU A 63 -8.60 -3.49 -2.48
CA LEU A 63 -8.28 -4.92 -2.58
C LEU A 63 -8.82 -5.70 -1.37
N LEU A 64 -8.69 -5.19 -0.15
CA LEU A 64 -9.22 -5.85 1.04
C LEU A 64 -10.75 -5.95 1.05
N GLU A 65 -11.43 -5.00 0.40
CA GLU A 65 -12.89 -5.00 0.23
C GLU A 65 -13.35 -5.96 -0.89
N ASP A 66 -12.57 -6.09 -1.95
CA ASP A 66 -12.92 -6.89 -3.14
C ASP A 66 -12.67 -8.40 -2.96
N ILE A 67 -11.71 -8.79 -2.13
CA ILE A 67 -11.37 -10.22 -1.95
C ILE A 67 -12.27 -10.88 -0.90
N PRO A 68 -12.43 -12.22 -0.92
CA PRO A 68 -13.16 -12.93 0.10
C PRO A 68 -12.66 -12.58 1.51
N ARG A 69 -13.60 -12.42 2.45
CA ARG A 69 -13.31 -12.02 3.83
C ARG A 69 -12.23 -12.88 4.50
N SER A 70 -12.24 -14.19 4.23
CA SER A 70 -11.23 -15.13 4.74
C SER A 70 -9.83 -14.82 4.21
N GLU A 71 -9.71 -14.46 2.93
CA GLU A 71 -8.45 -14.05 2.32
C GLU A 71 -7.98 -12.70 2.85
N ALA A 72 -8.87 -11.72 3.00
CA ALA A 72 -8.56 -10.42 3.59
C ALA A 72 -8.00 -10.57 5.01
N VAL A 73 -8.63 -11.42 5.83
CA VAL A 73 -8.15 -11.76 7.17
C VAL A 73 -6.76 -12.42 7.13
N ARG A 74 -6.56 -13.44 6.28
CA ARG A 74 -5.27 -14.13 6.17
C ARG A 74 -4.16 -13.21 5.66
N LEU A 75 -4.46 -12.35 4.69
CA LEU A 75 -3.55 -11.36 4.16
C LEU A 75 -3.12 -10.39 5.26
N ALA A 76 -4.08 -9.75 5.94
CA ALA A 76 -3.85 -8.80 7.02
C ALA A 76 -3.12 -9.42 8.23
N GLY A 77 -3.38 -10.70 8.50
CA GLY A 77 -2.76 -11.44 9.60
C GLY A 77 -1.23 -11.42 9.62
N GLY A 78 -0.58 -11.28 8.45
CA GLY A 78 0.88 -11.19 8.35
C GLY A 78 1.44 -9.78 8.12
N LEU A 79 0.61 -8.75 8.04
CA LEU A 79 1.08 -7.36 7.83
C LEU A 79 1.59 -6.73 9.14
N PRO A 80 2.47 -5.71 9.10
CA PRO A 80 2.86 -4.97 10.29
C PRO A 80 1.66 -4.38 11.05
N SER A 81 1.69 -4.33 12.39
CA SER A 81 0.58 -3.85 13.23
C SER A 81 0.15 -2.43 12.85
N TYR A 82 1.11 -1.54 12.58
CA TYR A 82 0.83 -0.19 12.10
C TYR A 82 0.07 -0.17 10.77
N THR A 83 0.48 -1.00 9.81
CA THR A 83 -0.19 -1.14 8.51
C THR A 83 -1.63 -1.62 8.70
N VAL A 84 -1.84 -2.63 9.55
CA VAL A 84 -3.19 -3.14 9.86
C VAL A 84 -4.06 -2.07 10.50
N ALA A 85 -3.53 -1.34 11.50
CA ALA A 85 -4.26 -0.27 12.17
C ALA A 85 -4.70 0.82 11.19
N ARG A 86 -3.78 1.35 10.35
CA ARG A 86 -4.10 2.35 9.34
C ARG A 86 -5.16 1.86 8.34
N LEU A 87 -5.08 0.61 7.88
CA LEU A 87 -6.09 0.04 6.97
C LEU A 87 -7.45 -0.13 7.67
N CYS A 88 -7.45 -0.52 8.94
CA CYS A 88 -8.65 -0.63 9.76
C CYS A 88 -9.41 0.69 9.93
N GLU A 89 -8.76 1.85 9.75
CA GLU A 89 -9.44 3.14 9.79
C GLU A 89 -10.25 3.44 8.52
N ARG A 90 -9.87 2.82 7.40
CA ARG A 90 -10.44 3.10 6.08
C ARG A 90 -11.45 2.04 5.61
N VAL A 91 -11.25 0.79 5.99
CA VAL A 91 -12.15 -0.31 5.60
C VAL A 91 -13.48 -0.28 6.36
N PRO A 92 -14.55 -0.87 5.82
CA PRO A 92 -15.83 -0.99 6.50
C PRO A 92 -15.74 -1.62 7.89
N LYS A 93 -16.60 -1.17 8.81
CA LYS A 93 -16.62 -1.61 10.22
C LYS A 93 -16.71 -3.14 10.38
N THR A 94 -17.44 -3.82 9.49
CA THR A 94 -17.61 -5.28 9.48
C THR A 94 -16.31 -6.01 9.16
N LEU A 95 -15.60 -5.55 8.11
CA LEU A 95 -14.30 -6.09 7.71
C LEU A 95 -13.23 -5.77 8.75
N ARG A 96 -13.20 -4.54 9.28
CA ARG A 96 -12.34 -4.15 10.40
C ARG A 96 -12.47 -5.11 11.58
N ARG A 97 -13.70 -5.37 12.04
CA ARG A 97 -13.96 -6.31 13.15
C ARG A 97 -13.42 -7.69 12.83
N ALA A 98 -13.65 -8.18 11.62
CA ALA A 98 -13.14 -9.48 11.18
C ALA A 98 -11.62 -9.58 11.28
N ILE A 99 -10.91 -8.59 10.72
CA ILE A 99 -9.45 -8.55 10.72
C ILE A 99 -8.94 -8.54 12.15
N VAL A 100 -9.41 -7.59 12.98
CA VAL A 100 -8.93 -7.42 14.36
C VAL A 100 -9.20 -8.65 15.22
N GLN A 101 -10.38 -9.27 15.11
CA GLN A 101 -10.73 -10.46 15.88
C GLN A 101 -9.90 -11.69 15.50
N ALA A 102 -9.46 -11.79 14.24
CA ALA A 102 -8.63 -12.89 13.77
C ALA A 102 -7.14 -12.73 14.11
N LEU A 103 -6.69 -11.56 14.56
CA LEU A 103 -5.29 -11.35 14.96
C LEU A 103 -4.96 -12.13 16.25
N PRO A 104 -3.73 -12.65 16.38
CA PRO A 104 -3.20 -13.13 17.65
C PRO A 104 -3.25 -12.04 18.72
N GLU A 105 -3.43 -12.43 19.99
CA GLU A 105 -3.70 -11.50 21.11
C GLU A 105 -2.71 -10.33 21.19
N GLY A 106 -1.40 -10.60 21.23
CA GLY A 106 -0.39 -9.55 21.33
C GLY A 106 -0.44 -8.56 20.16
N LYS A 107 -0.70 -9.06 18.96
CA LYS A 107 -0.84 -8.21 17.76
C LYS A 107 -2.16 -7.42 17.77
N ARG A 108 -3.25 -8.05 18.20
CA ARG A 108 -4.56 -7.41 18.39
C ARG A 108 -4.44 -6.24 19.36
N HIS A 109 -3.78 -6.46 20.50
CA HIS A 109 -3.53 -5.41 21.49
C HIS A 109 -2.76 -4.23 20.87
N GLY A 110 -1.65 -4.49 20.18
CA GLY A 110 -0.88 -3.45 19.50
C GLY A 110 -1.70 -2.65 18.47
N VAL A 111 -2.54 -3.32 17.67
CA VAL A 111 -3.45 -2.65 16.72
C VAL A 111 -4.47 -1.78 17.45
N SER A 112 -5.08 -2.26 18.53
CA SER A 112 -6.04 -1.50 19.33
C SER A 112 -5.43 -0.23 19.92
N VAL A 113 -4.23 -0.31 20.48
CA VAL A 113 -3.52 0.86 21.05
C VAL A 113 -3.28 1.93 19.98
N ILE A 114 -2.86 1.54 18.78
CA ILE A 114 -2.64 2.50 17.67
C ILE A 114 -3.97 3.15 17.24
N LEU A 115 -5.04 2.37 17.13
CA LEU A 115 -6.37 2.87 16.76
C LEU A 115 -6.98 3.78 17.83
N ASP A 116 -6.71 3.52 19.12
CA ASP A 116 -7.16 4.37 20.22
C ASP A 116 -6.37 5.68 20.27
N TYR A 117 -5.05 5.64 20.07
CA TYR A 117 -4.20 6.82 19.99
C TYR A 117 -4.65 7.77 18.89
N ARG A 118 -4.89 7.25 17.68
CA ARG A 118 -5.32 8.05 16.52
C ARG A 118 -6.73 8.61 16.63
N ARG A 119 -7.60 8.03 17.46
CA ARG A 119 -8.94 8.57 17.74
C ARG A 119 -8.92 9.79 18.66
N ARG A 120 -7.79 10.06 19.33
CA ARG A 120 -7.62 11.17 20.28
C ARG A 120 -6.94 12.39 19.68
N ILE A 121 -6.48 12.30 18.43
CA ILE A 121 -5.87 13.38 17.65
C ILE A 121 -6.90 13.83 16.63
#